data_AF-A0A0Q9L423-F1
#
_entry.id   AF-A0A0Q9L423-F1
#
_cell.length_a   1.000
_cell.length_b   1.000
_cell.length_c   1.000
_cell.angle_alpha   90.00
_cell.angle_beta   90.00
_cell.angle_gamma   90.00
#
_symmetry.space_group_name_H-M   'P 1'
#
loop_
_entity.id
_entity.type
_entity.pdbx_description
1 polymer ?
#
loop_
_entity_poly.entity_id
_entity_poly.type
_entity_poly.pdbx_seq_one_letter_code
_entity_poly.pdbx_strand_id
1 'polypeptide(L)'
;MTILGIEAFIQSGAYRELKHLEEKSNVLKCLIRDKQSALRRKRMVWTSIGVVGQFQINKTYEYNFIEMNEYLYDLGILPKIASINGDLLSQEQEVELKRLCTPGKSYVRYTPNRVGRDECHNPLDEYNHYLSMSLSNKVSVWKDMHLRKSVLNNAWERERKQAVNMDLFHISSNIPIKTGSLSLIKTLERFQAAHVLQLFGPNVLVHCARVDYMILEEYAARGYLKKSDLNSFRKTLDIQESYHLMTMRSENARRRYWDSKVRRLSKLSQLS
;
A
#
# COMPACT_ATOMS: atom_id res chain seq x y z
N MET A 1 7.96 25.21 -22.42
CA MET A 1 7.52 25.14 -21.00
C MET A 1 7.33 23.68 -20.67
N THR A 2 8.31 23.07 -20.01
CA THR A 2 8.53 21.63 -20.11
C THR A 2 8.39 20.94 -18.76
N ILE A 3 7.78 19.75 -18.77
CA ILE A 3 7.72 18.85 -17.61
C ILE A 3 9.03 18.05 -17.59
N LEU A 4 10.16 18.77 -17.58
CA LEU A 4 11.48 18.24 -17.96
C LEU A 4 11.82 16.94 -17.24
N GLY A 5 11.58 16.86 -15.93
CA GLY A 5 11.92 15.68 -15.13
C GLY A 5 11.13 14.43 -15.53
N ILE A 6 9.80 14.52 -15.55
CA ILE A 6 8.93 13.38 -15.92
C ILE A 6 9.08 13.03 -17.40
N GLU A 7 9.08 14.02 -18.29
CA GLU A 7 9.25 13.78 -19.72
C GLU A 7 10.62 13.19 -20.03
N ALA A 8 11.70 13.67 -19.41
CA ALA A 8 13.02 13.06 -19.59
C ALA A 8 13.08 11.65 -19.04
N PHE A 9 12.45 11.37 -17.89
CA PHE A 9 12.37 10.01 -17.34
C PHE A 9 11.62 9.05 -18.28
N ILE A 10 10.59 9.53 -18.97
CA ILE A 10 9.85 8.74 -19.97
C ILE A 10 10.68 8.58 -21.25
N GLN A 11 11.21 9.68 -21.80
CA GLN A 11 11.96 9.70 -23.06
C GLN A 11 13.29 8.95 -23.00
N SER A 12 13.94 8.91 -21.83
CA SER A 12 15.15 8.10 -21.61
C SER A 12 14.87 6.58 -21.60
N GLY A 13 13.60 6.17 -21.59
CA GLY A 13 13.21 4.77 -21.47
C GLY A 13 13.26 4.22 -20.05
N ALA A 14 13.55 5.05 -19.04
CA ALA A 14 13.60 4.62 -17.64
C ALA A 14 12.23 4.17 -17.12
N TYR A 15 11.14 4.82 -17.57
CA TYR A 15 9.77 4.38 -17.26
C TYR A 15 9.45 3.00 -17.85
N ARG A 16 9.88 2.76 -19.09
CA ARG A 16 9.74 1.46 -19.75
C ARG A 16 10.54 0.39 -19.02
N GLU A 17 11.81 0.66 -18.70
CA GLU A 17 12.66 -0.26 -17.93
C GLU A 17 12.00 -0.60 -16.59
N LEU A 18 11.44 0.39 -15.88
CA LEU A 18 10.70 0.18 -14.64
C LEU A 18 9.55 -0.80 -14.83
N LYS A 19 8.71 -0.62 -15.86
CA LYS A 19 7.57 -1.50 -16.15
C LYS A 19 8.01 -2.92 -16.53
N HIS A 20 9.04 -3.06 -17.35
CA HIS A 20 9.59 -4.37 -17.72
C HIS A 20 10.14 -5.11 -16.49
N LEU A 21 10.85 -4.41 -15.60
CA LEU A 21 11.35 -5.00 -14.36
C LEU A 21 10.22 -5.43 -13.42
N GLU A 22 9.09 -4.72 -13.39
CA GLU A 22 7.90 -5.11 -12.62
C GLU A 22 7.35 -6.47 -13.08
N GLU A 23 7.14 -6.62 -14.39
CA GLU A 23 6.62 -7.85 -14.99
C GLU A 23 7.59 -9.02 -14.81
N LYS A 24 8.86 -8.84 -15.19
CA LYS A 24 9.89 -9.89 -15.08
C LYS A 24 10.11 -10.33 -13.64
N SER A 25 10.14 -9.39 -12.70
CA SER A 25 10.27 -9.72 -11.27
C SER A 25 9.06 -10.52 -10.76
N ASN A 26 7.85 -10.25 -11.26
CA ASN A 26 6.65 -11.00 -10.88
C ASN A 26 6.69 -12.43 -11.44
N VAL A 27 7.09 -12.61 -12.70
CA VAL A 27 7.25 -13.95 -13.29
C VAL A 27 8.29 -14.77 -12.54
N LEU A 28 9.49 -14.21 -12.29
CA LEU A 28 10.51 -14.89 -11.50
C LEU A 28 10.02 -15.24 -10.09
N LYS A 29 9.28 -14.32 -9.44
CA LYS A 29 8.69 -14.59 -8.13
C LYS A 29 7.74 -15.79 -8.16
N CYS A 30 6.90 -15.92 -9.19
CA CYS A 30 6.02 -17.08 -9.38
C CYS A 30 6.82 -18.37 -9.59
N LEU A 31 7.81 -18.37 -10.49
CA LEU A 31 8.64 -19.55 -10.74
C LEU A 31 9.40 -20.01 -9.49
N ILE A 32 9.93 -19.07 -8.71
CA ILE A 32 10.62 -19.36 -7.44
C ILE A 32 9.64 -19.91 -6.42
N ARG A 33 8.44 -19.31 -6.29
CA ARG A 33 7.36 -19.78 -5.40
C ARG A 33 7.00 -21.23 -5.73
N ASP A 34 6.73 -21.52 -6.99
CA ASP A 34 6.25 -22.82 -7.42
C ASP A 34 7.32 -23.90 -7.18
N LYS A 35 8.60 -23.58 -7.45
CA LYS A 35 9.71 -24.49 -7.14
C LYS A 35 9.89 -24.70 -5.63
N GLN A 36 9.76 -23.66 -4.81
CA GLN A 36 9.85 -23.79 -3.35
C GLN A 36 8.67 -24.61 -2.78
N SER A 37 7.46 -24.41 -3.33
CA SER A 37 6.27 -25.19 -2.98
C SER A 37 6.44 -26.66 -3.32
N ALA A 38 6.99 -26.98 -4.50
CA ALA A 38 7.31 -28.35 -4.89
C ALA A 38 8.34 -29.02 -3.96
N LEU A 39 9.26 -28.24 -3.38
CA LEU A 39 10.20 -28.71 -2.35
C LEU A 39 9.56 -28.84 -0.95
N ARG A 40 8.28 -28.50 -0.80
CA ARG A 40 7.52 -28.50 0.47
C ARG A 40 8.19 -27.69 1.59
N ARG A 41 8.89 -26.60 1.22
CA ARG A 41 9.58 -25.74 2.18
C ARG A 41 8.78 -24.47 2.44
N LYS A 42 8.27 -24.32 3.68
CA LYS A 42 7.60 -23.08 4.11
C LYS A 42 8.51 -21.86 4.05
N ARG A 43 9.81 -22.04 4.31
CA ARG A 43 10.82 -20.98 4.26
C ARG A 43 12.09 -21.48 3.60
N MET A 44 12.66 -20.67 2.73
CA MET A 44 13.99 -20.86 2.15
C MET A 44 14.82 -19.59 2.32
N VAL A 45 16.08 -19.78 2.68
CA VAL A 45 17.08 -18.71 2.80
C VAL A 45 18.20 -19.01 1.82
N TRP A 46 18.42 -18.09 0.90
CA TRP A 46 19.56 -18.11 0.00
C TRP A 46 20.62 -17.16 0.58
N THR A 47 21.37 -17.64 1.58
CA THR A 47 22.30 -16.81 2.37
C THR A 47 23.35 -16.13 1.50
N SER A 48 23.93 -16.85 0.53
CA SER A 48 24.93 -16.31 -0.40
C SER A 48 24.38 -15.19 -1.29
N ILE A 49 23.08 -15.24 -1.62
CA ILE A 49 22.41 -14.24 -2.44
C ILE A 49 21.80 -13.13 -1.55
N GLY A 50 21.53 -13.40 -0.28
CA GLY A 50 20.88 -12.47 0.63
C GLY A 50 19.38 -12.29 0.38
N VAL A 51 18.69 -13.39 0.03
CA VAL A 51 17.25 -13.40 -0.26
C VAL A 51 16.55 -14.45 0.60
N VAL A 52 15.31 -14.16 0.98
CA VAL A 52 14.42 -15.06 1.72
C VAL A 52 13.09 -15.18 1.00
N GLY A 53 12.67 -16.43 0.81
CA GLY A 53 11.36 -16.82 0.31
C GLY A 53 10.57 -17.48 1.43
N GLN A 54 9.38 -16.98 1.73
CA GLN A 54 8.55 -17.54 2.80
C GLN A 54 7.08 -17.54 2.44
N PHE A 55 6.42 -18.64 2.77
CA PHE A 55 4.98 -18.76 2.80
C PHE A 55 4.47 -18.28 4.16
N GLN A 56 3.49 -17.37 4.13
CA GLN A 56 2.85 -16.83 5.31
C GLN A 56 1.35 -17.04 5.19
N ILE A 57 0.77 -17.68 6.21
CA ILE A 57 -0.67 -17.84 6.33
C ILE A 57 -1.27 -16.50 6.75
N ASN A 58 -2.19 -16.00 5.94
CA ASN A 58 -2.97 -14.80 6.21
C ASN A 58 -4.44 -15.19 6.38
N LYS A 59 -5.03 -14.78 7.49
CA LYS A 59 -6.46 -14.94 7.74
C LYS A 59 -7.18 -13.70 7.24
N THR A 60 -8.19 -13.89 6.40
CA THR A 60 -9.10 -12.84 5.98
C THR A 60 -10.30 -12.86 6.91
N TYR A 61 -10.69 -11.70 7.40
CA TYR A 61 -11.80 -11.55 8.34
C TYR A 61 -12.91 -10.70 7.72
N GLU A 62 -14.15 -11.11 7.96
CA GLU A 62 -15.32 -10.26 7.85
C GLU A 62 -15.54 -9.57 9.19
N TYR A 63 -15.78 -8.26 9.19
CA TYR A 63 -16.03 -7.49 10.39
C TYR A 63 -17.48 -6.99 10.40
N ASN A 64 -18.15 -7.14 11.53
CA ASN A 64 -19.37 -6.38 11.80
C ASN A 64 -18.94 -4.98 12.24
N PHE A 65 -18.73 -4.10 11.26
CA PHE A 65 -18.24 -2.74 11.52
C PHE A 65 -19.21 -1.91 12.34
N ILE A 66 -20.52 -2.12 12.21
CA ILE A 66 -21.53 -1.34 12.94
C ILE A 66 -21.45 -1.66 14.43
N GLU A 67 -21.61 -2.92 14.82
CA GLU A 67 -21.53 -3.33 16.24
C GLU A 67 -20.18 -3.00 16.87
N MET A 68 -19.09 -3.16 16.10
CA MET A 68 -17.76 -2.76 16.58
C MET A 68 -17.69 -1.25 16.82
N ASN A 69 -18.24 -0.44 15.92
CA ASN A 69 -18.23 1.01 16.07
C ASN A 69 -19.11 1.45 17.24
N GLU A 70 -20.28 0.84 17.45
CA GLU A 70 -21.13 1.07 18.63
C GLU A 70 -20.36 0.77 19.92
N TYR A 71 -19.75 -0.41 20.01
CA TYR A 71 -18.92 -0.79 21.16
C TYR A 71 -17.79 0.21 21.44
N LEU A 72 -17.07 0.65 20.41
CA LEU A 72 -15.98 1.61 20.55
C LEU A 72 -16.47 3.03 20.86
N TYR A 73 -17.70 3.37 20.45
CA TYR A 73 -18.34 4.63 20.80
C TYR A 73 -18.76 4.64 22.28
N ASP A 74 -19.35 3.55 22.78
CA ASP A 74 -19.74 3.39 24.18
C ASP A 74 -18.54 3.46 25.13
N LEU A 75 -17.38 2.96 24.67
CA LEU A 75 -16.09 3.13 25.37
C LEU A 75 -15.51 4.55 25.28
N GLY A 76 -16.12 5.46 24.51
CA GLY A 76 -15.67 6.84 24.32
C GLY A 76 -14.39 6.99 23.48
N ILE A 77 -14.00 5.96 22.73
CA ILE A 77 -12.74 5.93 21.98
C ILE A 77 -12.92 6.10 20.47
N LEU A 78 -14.08 5.74 19.90
CA LEU A 78 -14.34 5.81 18.46
C LEU A 78 -13.95 7.17 17.83
N PRO A 79 -14.33 8.34 18.40
CA PRO A 79 -13.99 9.63 17.80
C PRO A 79 -12.48 9.92 17.73
N LYS A 80 -11.67 9.22 18.53
CA LYS A 80 -10.21 9.40 18.62
C LYS A 80 -9.43 8.47 17.71
N ILE A 81 -10.04 7.37 17.28
CA ILE A 81 -9.35 6.28 16.57
C ILE A 81 -9.93 6.01 15.17
N ALA A 82 -11.05 6.63 14.83
CA ALA A 82 -11.70 6.47 13.54
C ALA A 82 -11.29 7.55 12.53
N SER A 83 -11.13 7.10 11.29
CA SER A 83 -11.27 7.93 10.10
C SER A 83 -12.69 7.82 9.56
N ILE A 84 -13.13 8.74 8.71
CA ILE A 84 -14.48 8.71 8.14
C ILE A 84 -14.44 8.21 6.71
N ASN A 85 -15.34 7.28 6.38
CA ASN A 85 -15.62 6.87 5.03
C ASN A 85 -16.61 7.86 4.38
N GLY A 86 -16.09 8.71 3.49
CA GLY A 86 -16.89 9.72 2.80
C GLY A 86 -18.04 9.15 1.96
N ASP A 87 -17.87 7.94 1.42
CA ASP A 87 -18.86 7.30 0.56
C ASP A 87 -20.16 6.91 1.30
N LEU A 88 -20.13 6.93 2.64
CA LEU A 88 -21.29 6.62 3.50
C LEU A 88 -21.97 7.88 4.06
N LEU A 89 -21.47 9.06 3.73
CA LEU A 89 -22.11 10.34 4.10
C LEU A 89 -23.17 10.71 3.06
N SER A 90 -24.23 11.38 3.50
CA SER A 90 -25.15 12.03 2.56
C SER A 90 -24.46 13.23 1.89
N GLN A 91 -24.96 13.63 0.72
CA GLN A 91 -24.43 14.78 -0.01
C GLN A 91 -24.47 16.07 0.83
N GLU A 92 -25.52 16.26 1.64
CA GLU A 92 -25.67 17.40 2.54
C GLU A 92 -24.60 17.39 3.64
N GLN A 93 -24.38 16.23 4.27
CA GLN A 93 -23.35 16.06 5.30
C GLN A 93 -21.94 16.31 4.76
N GLU A 94 -21.65 15.83 3.55
CA GLU A 94 -20.36 16.02 2.89
C GLU A 94 -20.08 17.50 2.64
N VAL A 95 -21.08 18.26 2.16
CA VAL A 95 -20.94 19.71 1.88
C VAL A 95 -20.61 20.49 3.15
N GLU A 96 -21.23 20.15 4.27
CA GLU A 96 -20.96 20.82 5.55
C GLU A 96 -19.58 20.46 6.10
N LEU A 97 -19.16 19.20 6.00
CA LEU A 97 -17.85 18.73 6.45
C LEU A 97 -16.69 19.20 5.58
N LYS A 98 -16.91 19.55 4.31
CA LYS A 98 -15.87 20.05 3.39
C LYS A 98 -15.10 21.23 3.96
N ARG A 99 -15.73 22.07 4.78
CA ARG A 99 -15.08 23.22 5.43
C ARG A 99 -14.08 22.83 6.51
N LEU A 100 -14.23 21.63 7.08
CA LEU A 100 -13.45 21.11 8.20
C LEU A 100 -12.58 19.90 7.81
N CYS A 101 -12.51 19.58 6.52
CA CYS A 101 -11.78 18.43 6.03
C CYS A 101 -10.29 18.74 5.92
N THR A 102 -9.47 17.69 6.02
CA THR A 102 -8.06 17.79 5.62
C THR A 102 -8.00 17.58 4.10
N PRO A 103 -7.41 18.52 3.34
CA PRO A 103 -7.34 18.41 1.90
C PRO A 103 -6.55 17.16 1.50
N GLY A 104 -7.02 16.50 0.45
CA GLY A 104 -6.33 15.38 -0.15
C GLY A 104 -4.95 15.76 -0.68
N LYS A 105 -4.06 14.78 -0.80
CA LYS A 105 -2.74 14.96 -1.41
C LYS A 105 -2.88 14.87 -2.93
N SER A 106 -2.25 15.78 -3.64
CA SER A 106 -2.15 15.72 -5.10
C SER A 106 -0.97 14.86 -5.53
N TYR A 107 -1.11 14.13 -6.64
CA TYR A 107 -0.03 13.42 -7.30
C TYR A 107 -0.20 13.45 -8.82
N VAL A 108 0.90 13.43 -9.55
CA VAL A 108 0.85 13.32 -11.03
C VAL A 108 0.73 11.86 -11.43
N ARG A 109 -0.18 11.54 -12.36
CA ARG A 109 -0.37 10.22 -12.97
C ARG A 109 0.01 10.30 -14.45
N TYR A 110 0.88 9.40 -14.89
CA TYR A 110 1.14 9.20 -16.31
C TYR A 110 0.23 8.12 -16.89
N THR A 111 -0.40 8.43 -18.01
CA THR A 111 -1.28 7.52 -18.77
C THR A 111 -0.73 7.40 -20.19
N PRO A 112 -0.08 6.28 -20.56
CA PRO A 112 0.51 6.13 -21.89
C PRO A 112 -0.58 6.03 -22.98
N ASN A 113 -0.32 6.61 -24.15
CA ASN A 113 -1.13 6.41 -25.36
C ASN A 113 -0.68 5.13 -26.09
N ARG A 114 -1.19 4.88 -27.31
CA ARG A 114 -0.77 3.70 -28.11
C ARG A 114 0.75 3.62 -28.29
N VAL A 115 1.40 4.74 -28.65
CA VAL A 115 2.86 4.81 -28.82
C VAL A 115 3.59 4.44 -27.52
N GLY A 116 3.19 5.06 -26.39
CA GLY A 116 3.80 4.76 -25.10
C GLY A 116 3.53 3.34 -24.59
N ARG A 117 2.44 2.69 -25.04
CA ARG A 117 2.12 1.30 -24.70
C ARG A 117 2.90 0.30 -25.54
N ASP A 118 2.98 0.51 -26.85
CA ASP A 118 3.70 -0.38 -27.77
C ASP A 118 5.20 -0.40 -27.43
N GLU A 119 5.75 0.72 -26.93
CA GLU A 119 7.11 0.79 -26.39
C GLU A 119 7.31 -0.05 -25.12
N CYS A 120 6.27 -0.36 -24.35
CA CYS A 120 6.35 -1.08 -23.07
C CYS A 120 6.07 -2.59 -23.17
N HIS A 121 5.88 -3.15 -24.37
CA HIS A 121 5.58 -4.57 -24.54
C HIS A 121 6.86 -5.41 -24.57
N ASN A 122 6.95 -6.46 -23.75
CA ASN A 122 8.01 -7.46 -23.86
C ASN A 122 7.70 -8.51 -24.95
N PRO A 123 8.67 -8.93 -25.77
CA PRO A 123 8.52 -10.13 -26.60
C PRO A 123 8.41 -11.38 -25.70
N LEU A 124 7.52 -12.30 -26.07
CA LEU A 124 7.21 -13.53 -25.35
C LEU A 124 8.43 -14.45 -25.14
N ASP A 125 9.43 -14.35 -26.01
CA ASP A 125 10.59 -15.25 -26.04
C ASP A 125 11.52 -15.13 -24.83
N GLU A 126 11.53 -13.98 -24.14
CA GLU A 126 12.40 -13.77 -22.98
C GLU A 126 12.00 -14.60 -21.75
N TYR A 127 10.75 -15.06 -21.67
CA TYR A 127 10.28 -15.83 -20.52
C TYR A 127 10.76 -17.28 -20.53
N ASN A 128 10.97 -17.85 -21.71
CA ASN A 128 11.51 -19.21 -21.88
C ASN A 128 12.91 -19.34 -21.27
N HIS A 129 13.70 -18.26 -21.33
CA HIS A 129 15.02 -18.21 -20.69
C HIS A 129 14.95 -18.49 -19.18
N TYR A 130 13.97 -17.93 -18.48
CA TYR A 130 13.85 -18.12 -17.03
C TYR A 130 13.49 -19.55 -16.65
N LEU A 131 12.73 -20.26 -17.49
CA LEU A 131 12.29 -21.63 -17.19
C LEU A 131 13.48 -22.58 -17.00
N SER A 132 14.49 -22.49 -17.88
CA SER A 132 15.67 -23.37 -17.87
C SER A 132 16.69 -23.07 -16.76
N MET A 133 16.63 -21.88 -16.13
CA MET A 133 17.59 -21.49 -15.10
C MET A 133 17.51 -22.36 -13.83
N SER A 134 18.62 -22.52 -13.12
CA SER A 134 18.60 -23.09 -11.77
C SER A 134 17.81 -22.19 -10.80
N LEU A 135 17.29 -22.76 -9.70
CA LEU A 135 16.58 -21.98 -8.67
C LEU A 135 17.47 -20.87 -8.09
N SER A 136 18.75 -21.16 -7.83
CA SER A 136 19.71 -20.18 -7.32
C SER A 136 19.90 -19.01 -8.29
N ASN A 137 20.01 -19.30 -9.59
CA ASN A 137 20.17 -18.25 -10.60
C ASN A 137 18.90 -17.41 -10.75
N LYS A 138 17.72 -18.03 -10.73
CA LYS A 138 16.43 -17.30 -10.72
C LYS A 138 16.36 -16.29 -9.56
N VAL A 139 16.78 -16.71 -8.36
CA VAL A 139 16.79 -15.87 -7.16
C VAL A 139 17.80 -14.72 -7.27
N SER A 140 18.97 -14.98 -7.84
CA SER A 140 19.99 -13.95 -8.07
C SER A 140 19.48 -12.88 -9.04
N VAL A 141 18.97 -13.30 -10.20
CA VAL A 141 18.41 -12.39 -11.22
C VAL A 141 17.25 -11.59 -10.64
N TRP A 142 16.36 -12.24 -9.88
CA TRP A 142 15.26 -11.55 -9.22
C TRP A 142 15.77 -10.46 -8.26
N LYS A 143 16.82 -10.72 -7.49
CA LYS A 143 17.38 -9.73 -6.57
C LYS A 143 17.92 -8.51 -7.32
N ASP A 144 18.69 -8.72 -8.38
CA ASP A 144 19.29 -7.64 -9.16
C ASP A 144 18.20 -6.77 -9.82
N MET A 145 17.19 -7.41 -10.40
CA MET A 145 16.02 -6.73 -10.94
C MET A 145 15.24 -5.97 -9.86
N HIS A 146 15.03 -6.56 -8.69
CA HIS A 146 14.32 -5.94 -7.59
C HIS A 146 15.04 -4.68 -7.07
N LEU A 147 16.37 -4.73 -6.96
CA LEU A 147 17.19 -3.58 -6.55
C LEU A 147 17.16 -2.48 -7.61
N ARG A 148 17.34 -2.82 -8.88
CA ARG A 148 17.27 -1.86 -10.00
C ARG A 148 15.89 -1.20 -10.08
N LYS A 149 14.83 -2.00 -9.98
CA LYS A 149 13.44 -1.51 -9.89
C LYS A 149 13.28 -0.52 -8.73
N SER A 150 13.81 -0.83 -7.55
CA SER A 150 13.69 0.06 -6.38
C SER A 150 14.35 1.43 -6.64
N VAL A 151 15.50 1.45 -7.33
CA VAL A 151 16.17 2.71 -7.71
C VAL A 151 15.32 3.53 -8.67
N LEU A 152 14.83 2.90 -9.75
CA LEU A 152 14.00 3.56 -10.75
C LEU A 152 12.68 4.05 -10.16
N ASN A 153 12.05 3.26 -9.30
CA ASN A 153 10.80 3.64 -8.64
C ASN A 153 11.01 4.85 -7.72
N ASN A 154 12.13 4.91 -6.99
CA ASN A 154 12.45 6.08 -6.16
C ASN A 154 12.69 7.34 -6.99
N ALA A 155 13.37 7.20 -8.13
CA ALA A 155 13.55 8.31 -9.07
C ALA A 155 12.19 8.78 -9.62
N TRP A 156 11.36 7.85 -10.09
CA TRP A 156 10.02 8.12 -10.59
C TRP A 156 9.13 8.84 -9.58
N GLU A 157 9.07 8.36 -8.33
CA GLU A 157 8.29 9.00 -7.27
C GLU A 157 8.80 10.40 -6.91
N ARG A 158 10.11 10.65 -7.04
CA ARG A 158 10.67 11.99 -6.86
C ARG A 158 10.24 12.94 -7.97
N GLU A 159 10.36 12.52 -9.24
CA GLU A 159 9.92 13.35 -10.38
C GLU A 159 8.42 13.66 -10.28
N ARG A 160 7.60 12.68 -9.88
CA ARG A 160 6.16 12.85 -9.64
C ARG A 160 5.86 13.88 -8.57
N LYS A 161 6.59 13.87 -7.45
CA LYS A 161 6.41 14.83 -6.35
C LYS A 161 6.79 16.25 -6.77
N GLN A 162 7.87 16.40 -7.53
CA GLN A 162 8.29 17.71 -8.04
C GLN A 162 7.27 18.26 -9.04
N ALA A 163 6.71 17.40 -9.89
CA ALA A 163 5.77 17.80 -10.92
C ALA A 163 4.41 18.32 -10.38
N VAL A 164 4.02 17.96 -9.15
CA VAL A 164 2.74 18.41 -8.56
C VAL A 164 2.63 19.94 -8.46
N ASN A 165 3.75 20.63 -8.25
CA ASN A 165 3.79 22.07 -8.00
C ASN A 165 4.13 22.87 -9.28
N MET A 166 4.04 22.27 -10.46
CA MET A 166 4.36 22.96 -11.71
C MET A 166 3.21 23.86 -12.16
N ASP A 167 3.56 25.05 -12.66
CA ASP A 167 2.58 26.06 -13.10
C ASP A 167 1.60 25.56 -14.17
N LEU A 168 2.03 24.60 -14.99
CA LEU A 168 1.19 23.99 -16.01
C LEU A 168 -0.06 23.33 -15.43
N PHE A 169 0.02 22.78 -14.21
CA PHE A 169 -1.14 22.19 -13.54
C PHE A 169 -2.07 23.21 -12.89
N HIS A 170 -1.67 24.50 -12.83
CA HIS A 170 -2.58 25.60 -12.52
C HIS A 170 -3.49 25.96 -13.71
N ILE A 171 -3.03 25.70 -14.93
CA ILE A 171 -3.76 26.00 -16.17
C ILE A 171 -4.63 24.82 -16.59
N SER A 172 -4.09 23.60 -16.54
CA SER A 172 -4.81 22.38 -16.91
C SER A 172 -4.49 21.23 -15.97
N SER A 173 -5.52 20.53 -15.49
CA SER A 173 -5.35 19.30 -14.71
C SER A 173 -4.81 18.12 -15.53
N ASN A 174 -4.83 18.21 -16.86
CA ASN A 174 -4.36 17.18 -17.77
C ASN A 174 -3.48 17.79 -18.87
N ILE A 175 -2.26 17.30 -18.98
CA ILE A 175 -1.26 17.82 -19.92
C ILE A 175 -0.92 16.70 -20.91
N PRO A 176 -1.27 16.86 -22.21
CA PRO A 176 -0.91 15.89 -23.22
C PRO A 176 0.61 15.94 -23.49
N ILE A 177 1.22 14.77 -23.67
CA ILE A 177 2.62 14.60 -24.07
C ILE A 177 2.71 13.62 -25.24
N LYS A 178 3.85 13.57 -25.94
CA LYS A 178 4.02 12.71 -27.14
C LYS A 178 3.62 11.24 -26.91
N THR A 179 3.98 10.69 -25.75
CA THR A 179 3.77 9.28 -25.39
C THR A 179 2.53 9.05 -24.51
N GLY A 180 1.66 10.04 -24.30
CA GLY A 180 0.49 9.88 -23.45
C GLY A 180 -0.03 11.18 -22.84
N SER A 181 -0.47 11.13 -21.59
CA SER A 181 -0.88 12.31 -20.84
C SER A 181 -0.45 12.24 -19.38
N LEU A 182 -0.26 13.42 -18.79
CA LEU A 182 0.04 13.61 -17.38
C LEU A 182 -1.14 14.29 -16.72
N SER A 183 -1.76 13.62 -15.74
CA SER A 183 -2.93 14.14 -15.03
C SER A 183 -2.61 14.40 -13.57
N LEU A 184 -2.98 15.57 -13.05
CA LEU A 184 -2.94 15.85 -11.62
C LEU A 184 -4.16 15.20 -10.95
N ILE A 185 -3.91 14.19 -10.13
CA ILE A 185 -4.94 13.48 -9.37
C ILE A 185 -4.89 13.95 -7.92
N LYS A 186 -6.05 14.29 -7.36
CA LYS A 186 -6.20 14.57 -5.93
C LYS A 186 -6.71 13.31 -5.24
N THR A 187 -6.06 12.88 -4.17
CA THR A 187 -6.65 11.85 -3.31
C THR A 187 -7.89 12.40 -2.63
N LEU A 188 -8.77 11.51 -2.17
CA LEU A 188 -9.95 11.91 -1.39
C LEU A 188 -9.55 12.72 -0.15
N GLU A 189 -10.42 13.67 0.19
CA GLU A 189 -10.37 14.45 1.42
C GLU A 189 -10.55 13.53 2.63
N ARG A 190 -10.04 13.95 3.79
CA ARG A 190 -10.19 13.19 5.03
C ARG A 190 -11.01 13.98 6.03
N PHE A 191 -12.13 13.42 6.44
CA PHE A 191 -12.96 13.99 7.49
C PHE A 191 -12.53 13.45 8.85
N GLN A 192 -12.56 14.32 9.86
CA GLN A 192 -12.24 13.95 11.24
C GLN A 192 -13.49 13.44 11.94
N ALA A 193 -13.37 12.32 12.66
CA ALA A 193 -14.48 11.72 13.38
C ALA A 193 -15.10 12.65 14.44
N ALA A 194 -14.28 13.50 15.07
CA ALA A 194 -14.75 14.50 16.03
C ALA A 194 -15.75 15.50 15.41
N HIS A 195 -15.49 15.96 14.18
CA HIS A 195 -16.39 16.90 13.50
C HIS A 195 -17.72 16.24 13.12
N VAL A 196 -17.68 14.98 12.67
CA VAL A 196 -18.90 14.21 12.39
C VAL A 196 -19.75 14.05 13.65
N LEU A 197 -19.13 13.70 14.78
CA LEU A 197 -19.83 13.59 16.05
C LEU A 197 -20.49 14.91 16.47
N GLN A 198 -19.76 16.02 16.33
CA GLN A 198 -20.24 17.33 16.76
C GLN A 198 -21.40 17.84 15.91
N LEU A 199 -21.37 17.62 14.59
CA LEU A 199 -22.36 18.17 13.66
C LEU A 199 -23.58 17.24 13.47
N PHE A 200 -23.36 15.93 13.40
CA PHE A 200 -24.39 14.97 13.01
C PHE A 200 -24.70 13.91 14.06
N GLY A 201 -23.97 13.93 15.17
CA GLY A 201 -24.22 13.03 16.29
C GLY A 201 -23.69 11.60 16.10
N PRO A 202 -23.98 10.73 17.09
CA PRO A 202 -23.36 9.42 17.21
C PRO A 202 -23.78 8.43 16.14
N ASN A 203 -25.06 8.43 15.74
CA ASN A 203 -25.60 7.47 14.77
C ASN A 203 -24.88 7.60 13.42
N VAL A 204 -24.63 8.83 12.98
CA VAL A 204 -23.90 9.09 11.73
C VAL A 204 -22.44 8.68 11.88
N LEU A 205 -21.79 9.04 13.00
CA LEU A 205 -20.41 8.62 13.26
C LEU A 205 -20.26 7.10 13.23
N VAL A 206 -21.10 6.36 13.94
CA VAL A 206 -21.07 4.89 13.99
C VAL A 206 -21.19 4.29 12.60
N HIS A 207 -22.05 4.85 11.75
CA HIS A 207 -22.29 4.33 10.41
C HIS A 207 -21.11 4.58 9.45
N CYS A 208 -20.49 5.76 9.51
CA CYS A 208 -19.44 6.16 8.55
C CYS A 208 -18.00 5.98 9.07
N ALA A 209 -17.81 5.61 10.33
CA ALA A 209 -16.49 5.43 10.91
C ALA A 209 -15.74 4.19 10.39
N ARG A 210 -14.46 4.37 10.12
CA ARG A 210 -13.48 3.33 9.80
C ARG A 210 -12.33 3.40 10.79
N VAL A 211 -12.26 2.40 11.66
CA VAL A 211 -11.28 2.32 12.75
C VAL A 211 -9.86 2.11 12.21
N ASP A 212 -8.92 2.89 12.74
CA ASP A 212 -7.49 2.63 12.57
C ASP A 212 -7.03 1.55 13.56
N TYR A 213 -6.82 0.34 13.04
CA TYR A 213 -6.39 -0.81 13.84
C TYR A 213 -5.01 -0.61 14.52
N MET A 214 -4.13 0.22 13.95
CA MET A 214 -2.84 0.49 14.59
C MET A 214 -3.04 1.29 15.88
N ILE A 215 -3.94 2.28 15.85
CA ILE A 215 -4.29 3.08 17.03
C ILE A 215 -5.10 2.22 18.02
N LEU A 216 -6.05 1.43 17.52
CA LEU A 216 -6.85 0.51 18.34
C LEU A 216 -5.99 -0.46 19.15
N GLU A 217 -4.91 -0.99 18.57
CA GLU A 217 -3.95 -1.85 19.28
C GLU A 217 -3.24 -1.13 20.43
N GLU A 218 -3.00 0.18 20.32
CA GLU A 218 -2.40 0.97 21.39
C GLU A 218 -3.39 1.19 22.54
N TYR A 219 -4.67 1.45 22.23
CA TYR A 219 -5.72 1.54 23.25
C TYR A 219 -5.92 0.20 23.96
N ALA A 220 -5.91 -0.91 23.22
CA ALA A 220 -5.93 -2.24 23.83
C ALA A 220 -4.72 -2.50 24.73
N ALA A 221 -3.52 -2.06 24.31
CA ALA A 221 -2.32 -2.20 25.13
C ALA A 221 -2.37 -1.38 26.42
N ARG A 222 -3.03 -0.22 26.42
CA ARG A 222 -3.27 0.61 27.61
C ARG A 222 -4.42 0.11 28.50
N GLY A 223 -5.05 -1.01 28.17
CA GLY A 223 -6.13 -1.59 28.98
C GLY A 223 -7.53 -1.02 28.74
N TYR A 224 -7.73 -0.12 27.76
CA TYR A 224 -9.05 0.45 27.48
C TYR A 224 -10.05 -0.58 26.90
N LEU A 225 -9.56 -1.65 26.29
CA LEU A 225 -10.38 -2.73 25.73
C LEU A 225 -9.58 -4.03 25.65
N LYS A 226 -10.26 -5.18 25.69
CA LYS A 226 -9.61 -6.47 25.52
C LYS A 226 -9.62 -6.86 24.05
N LYS A 227 -8.52 -7.47 23.58
CA LYS A 227 -8.46 -8.05 22.23
C LYS A 227 -9.47 -9.18 22.01
N SER A 228 -9.90 -9.85 23.09
CA SER A 228 -10.98 -10.85 23.04
C SER A 228 -12.30 -10.24 22.56
N ASP A 229 -12.59 -9.02 22.99
CA ASP A 229 -13.86 -8.34 22.68
C ASP A 229 -13.85 -7.95 21.20
N LEU A 230 -12.71 -7.48 20.68
CA LEU A 230 -12.56 -7.25 19.23
C LEU A 230 -12.72 -8.51 18.39
N ASN A 231 -12.46 -9.69 18.97
CA ASN A 231 -12.62 -10.95 18.25
C ASN A 231 -14.09 -11.34 18.07
N SER A 232 -15.02 -10.88 18.92
CA SER A 232 -16.44 -11.19 18.74
C SER A 232 -17.05 -10.49 17.53
N PHE A 233 -16.51 -9.33 17.14
CA PHE A 233 -16.98 -8.56 15.98
C PHE A 233 -16.39 -9.01 14.65
N ARG A 234 -15.64 -10.12 14.62
CA ARG A 234 -15.03 -10.62 13.38
C ARG A 234 -15.22 -12.11 13.19
N LYS A 235 -15.49 -12.49 11.95
CA LYS A 235 -15.58 -13.87 11.52
C LYS A 235 -14.42 -14.18 10.59
N THR A 236 -13.76 -15.32 10.78
CA THR A 236 -12.74 -15.78 9.82
C THR A 236 -13.48 -16.25 8.57
N LEU A 237 -13.22 -15.60 7.44
CA LEU A 237 -13.79 -15.98 6.14
C LEU A 237 -12.92 -17.01 5.45
N ASP A 238 -11.62 -16.75 5.41
CA ASP A 238 -10.69 -17.53 4.60
C ASP A 238 -9.29 -17.52 5.24
N ILE A 239 -8.53 -18.55 4.94
CA ILE A 239 -7.15 -18.72 5.36
C ILE A 239 -6.33 -18.92 4.09
N GLN A 240 -5.74 -17.83 3.61
CA GLN A 240 -4.95 -17.81 2.38
C GLN A 240 -3.46 -17.90 2.68
N GLU A 241 -2.75 -18.72 1.91
CA GLU A 241 -1.30 -18.72 1.94
C GLU A 241 -0.76 -17.67 0.96
N SER A 242 0.08 -16.77 1.48
CA SER A 242 0.74 -15.73 0.69
C SER A 242 2.24 -16.00 0.59
N TYR A 243 2.82 -15.77 -0.59
CA TYR A 243 4.25 -15.93 -0.79
C TYR A 243 4.98 -14.58 -0.80
N HIS A 244 5.97 -14.46 0.07
CA HIS A 244 6.85 -13.31 0.17
C HIS A 244 8.27 -13.69 -0.28
N LEU A 245 8.79 -12.93 -1.24
CA LEU A 245 10.18 -12.98 -1.66
C LEU A 245 10.79 -11.60 -1.39
N MET A 246 11.81 -11.55 -0.55
CA MET A 246 12.41 -10.28 -0.10
C MET A 246 13.90 -10.43 0.17
N THR A 247 14.62 -9.31 0.15
CA THR A 247 16.02 -9.30 0.60
C THR A 247 16.10 -9.53 2.11
N MET A 248 17.19 -10.13 2.59
CA MET A 248 17.45 -10.27 4.04
C MET A 248 17.46 -8.90 4.74
N ARG A 249 17.92 -7.84 4.06
CA ARG A 249 17.86 -6.47 4.59
C ARG A 249 16.41 -6.04 4.86
N SER A 250 15.50 -6.30 3.94
CA SER A 250 14.07 -6.00 4.09
C SER A 250 13.42 -6.86 5.19
N GLU A 251 13.79 -8.14 5.29
CA GLU A 251 13.33 -9.03 6.38
C GLU A 251 13.78 -8.49 7.75
N ASN A 252 15.06 -8.13 7.89
CA ASN A 252 15.61 -7.58 9.12
C ASN A 252 15.00 -6.22 9.48
N ALA A 253 14.70 -5.37 8.49
CA ALA A 253 13.97 -4.13 8.73
C ALA A 253 12.55 -4.41 9.24
N ARG A 254 11.84 -5.38 8.64
CA ARG A 254 10.51 -5.82 9.09
C ARG A 254 10.56 -6.36 10.53
N ARG A 255 11.54 -7.21 10.87
CA ARG A 255 11.71 -7.73 12.24
C ARG A 255 11.95 -6.61 13.24
N ARG A 256 12.89 -5.70 12.97
CA ARG A 256 13.16 -4.54 13.84
C ARG A 256 11.94 -3.65 14.06
N TYR A 257 11.13 -3.44 13.02
CA TYR A 257 9.87 -2.71 13.15
C TYR A 257 8.90 -3.43 14.11
N TRP A 258 8.73 -4.75 13.96
CA TRP A 258 7.89 -5.54 14.87
C TRP A 258 8.42 -5.53 16.30
N ASP A 259 9.73 -5.69 16.51
CA ASP A 259 10.33 -5.65 17.85
C ASP A 259 10.16 -4.28 18.51
N SER A 260 10.30 -3.20 17.73
CA SER A 260 10.03 -1.84 18.19
C SER A 260 8.56 -1.66 18.56
N LYS A 261 7.64 -2.13 17.71
CA LYS A 261 6.19 -2.06 17.95
C LYS A 261 5.81 -2.83 19.22
N VAL A 262 6.29 -4.07 19.40
CA VAL A 262 6.03 -4.87 20.60
C VAL A 262 6.55 -4.17 21.84
N ARG A 263 7.80 -3.70 21.85
CA ARG A 263 8.36 -2.95 22.99
C ARG A 263 7.55 -1.71 23.34
N ARG A 264 7.08 -0.97 22.32
CA ARG A 264 6.22 0.20 22.53
C ARG A 264 4.89 -0.19 23.17
N LEU A 265 4.24 -1.24 22.69
CA LEU A 265 2.98 -1.74 23.26
C LEU A 265 3.19 -2.25 24.70
N SER A 266 4.28 -2.96 24.98
CA SER A 266 4.61 -3.42 26.34
C SER A 266 4.88 -2.27 27.31
N LYS A 267 5.51 -1.17 26.85
CA LYS A 267 5.66 0.04 27.67
C LYS A 267 4.31 0.70 27.97
N LEU A 268 3.42 0.77 26.97
CA LEU A 268 2.08 1.33 27.16
C LEU A 268 1.26 0.52 28.16
N SER A 269 1.40 -0.81 28.18
CA SER A 269 0.70 -1.66 29.16
C SER A 269 1.25 -1.59 30.58
N GLN A 270 2.43 -0.99 30.78
CA GLN A 270 3.04 -0.79 32.10
C GLN A 270 2.72 0.59 32.70
N LEU A 271 2.27 1.54 31.86
CA LEU A 271 1.95 2.91 32.25
C LEU A 271 0.47 3.12 32.59
N SER A 272 -0.36 2.12 32.29
CA SER A 272 -1.79 2.02 32.62
C SER A 272 -1.99 1.32 33.95
#